data_AF-H9FJB8-F1
#
_entry.id   AF-H9FJB8-F1
#
_cell.length_a   1.000
_cell.length_b   1.000
_cell.length_c   1.000
_cell.angle_alpha   90.00
_cell.angle_beta   90.00
_cell.angle_gamma   90.00
#
_symmetry.space_group_name_H-M   'P 1'
#
loop_
_entity.id
_entity.type
_entity.pdbx_description
1 polymer ?
#
loop_
_entity_poly.entity_id
_entity_poly.type
_entity_poly.pdbx_seq_one_letter_code
_entity_poly.pdbx_strand_id
1 'polypeptide(L)'
;RYALFYIGFACLLWSIYFAVHMRSRLIVMVAPALCFLVVCVGFFLFTFTKLYARHYAWTSLALTLLVFALTLAAQFQVLTPVSGRGDSSNLTATAQPTDTCLSQVGSFSMCIEVLFLLYTVMHLPLYLSLCLGVAYSVLFETFGYHFRDEACFPSPGAGALHWELLSRALLHGCIHAIGVHLFIMSQVRSRSTFLKVGQSIMHGKDLEVEKALKERMIHSVMPRIIADDLMKQGDEESENSVKRHATSSPKNRKKKSSIQKAPIAFRPFKMQ
;
A
#
# COMPACT_ATOMS: atom_id res chain seq x y z
N ARG A 1 -1.04 10.68 -1.28
CA ARG A 1 -0.07 11.71 -1.74
C ARG A 1 1.10 11.09 -2.48
N TYR A 2 1.94 10.26 -1.86
CA TYR A 2 3.01 9.53 -2.58
C TYR A 2 2.48 8.67 -3.73
N ALA A 3 1.29 8.09 -3.57
CA ALA A 3 0.51 7.45 -4.64
C ALA A 3 0.37 8.31 -5.91
N LEU A 4 -0.04 9.58 -5.76
CA LEU A 4 -0.24 10.51 -6.86
C LEU A 4 1.09 10.87 -7.53
N PHE A 5 2.15 10.96 -6.74
CA PHE A 5 3.49 11.19 -7.27
C PHE A 5 3.96 9.99 -8.11
N TYR A 6 3.75 8.76 -7.62
CA TYR A 6 4.05 7.55 -8.38
C TYR A 6 3.24 7.48 -9.68
N ILE A 7 1.93 7.73 -9.62
CA ILE A 7 1.06 7.74 -10.80
C ILE A 7 1.53 8.81 -11.81
N GLY A 8 1.83 10.02 -11.35
CA GLY A 8 2.37 11.08 -12.21
C GLY A 8 3.70 10.72 -12.84
N PHE A 9 4.60 10.09 -12.07
CA PHE A 9 5.89 9.60 -12.57
C PHE A 9 5.73 8.48 -13.60
N ALA A 10 4.82 7.52 -13.37
CA ALA A 10 4.49 6.49 -14.34
C ALA A 10 3.94 7.11 -15.64
N CYS A 11 3.03 8.08 -15.53
CA CYS A 11 2.52 8.80 -16.71
C CYS A 11 3.63 9.53 -17.48
N LEU A 12 4.61 10.12 -16.79
CA LEU A 12 5.78 10.72 -17.44
C LEU A 12 6.62 9.68 -18.18
N LEU A 13 6.94 8.55 -17.54
CA LEU A 13 7.71 7.47 -18.16
C LEU A 13 7.02 6.92 -19.41
N TRP A 14 5.71 6.65 -19.32
CA TRP A 14 4.91 6.21 -20.46
C TRP A 14 4.85 7.27 -21.56
N SER A 15 4.72 8.55 -21.21
CA SER A 15 4.75 9.66 -22.19
C SER A 15 6.08 9.73 -22.94
N ILE A 16 7.21 9.59 -22.23
CA ILE A 16 8.55 9.56 -22.83
C ILE A 16 8.70 8.35 -23.75
N TYR A 17 8.25 7.17 -23.30
CA TYR A 17 8.27 5.95 -24.12
C TYR A 17 7.49 6.13 -25.42
N PHE A 18 6.25 6.64 -25.36
CA PHE A 18 5.44 6.88 -26.55
C PHE A 18 6.02 7.98 -27.45
N ALA A 19 6.60 9.03 -26.88
CA ALA A 19 7.24 10.10 -27.65
C ALA A 19 8.46 9.62 -28.45
N VAL A 20 9.26 8.70 -27.88
CA VAL A 20 10.46 8.18 -28.53
C VAL A 20 10.12 7.06 -29.52
N HIS A 21 9.25 6.12 -29.14
CA HIS A 21 9.05 4.88 -29.89
C HIS A 21 7.84 4.92 -30.84
N MET A 22 6.79 5.68 -30.52
CA MET A 22 5.49 5.67 -31.25
C MET A 22 5.21 7.03 -31.90
N ARG A 23 6.16 7.51 -32.72
CA ARG A 23 6.19 8.89 -33.23
C ARG A 23 5.00 9.26 -34.13
N SER A 24 4.41 8.29 -34.83
CA SER A 24 3.25 8.50 -35.71
C SER A 24 1.95 8.80 -34.95
N ARG A 25 1.82 8.31 -33.71
CA ARG A 25 0.64 8.50 -32.84
C ARG A 25 0.95 9.39 -31.63
N LEU A 26 2.04 10.15 -31.69
CA LEU A 26 2.57 10.92 -30.56
C LEU A 26 1.52 11.86 -29.96
N ILE A 27 0.84 12.67 -30.78
CA ILE A 27 -0.14 13.65 -30.29
C ILE A 27 -1.32 12.95 -29.60
N VAL A 28 -1.79 11.84 -30.19
CA VAL A 28 -2.96 11.09 -29.70
C VAL A 28 -2.66 10.40 -28.37
N MET A 29 -1.44 9.88 -28.18
CA MET A 29 -1.04 9.16 -26.95
C MET A 29 -0.50 10.07 -25.84
N VAL A 30 0.27 11.10 -26.20
CA VAL A 30 0.93 11.99 -25.22
C VAL A 30 -0.02 13.05 -24.67
N ALA A 31 -0.95 13.58 -25.49
CA ALA A 31 -1.86 14.62 -25.01
C ALA A 31 -2.78 14.17 -23.85
N PRO A 32 -3.42 12.97 -23.90
CA PRO A 32 -4.19 12.46 -22.76
C PRO A 32 -3.33 12.22 -21.52
N ALA A 33 -2.10 11.74 -21.68
CA ALA A 33 -1.19 11.49 -20.56
C ALA A 33 -0.74 12.79 -19.87
N LEU A 34 -0.42 13.84 -20.64
CA LEU A 34 -0.09 15.16 -20.09
C LEU A 34 -1.31 15.82 -19.43
N CYS A 35 -2.49 15.72 -20.04
CA CYS A 35 -3.73 16.20 -19.43
C CYS A 35 -3.98 15.50 -18.08
N PHE A 36 -3.84 14.17 -18.05
CA PHE A 36 -3.98 13.39 -16.83
C PHE A 36 -2.93 13.75 -15.76
N LEU A 37 -1.71 14.11 -16.16
CA LEU A 37 -0.69 14.62 -15.24
C LEU A 37 -1.12 15.93 -14.59
N VAL A 38 -1.69 16.86 -15.36
CA VAL A 38 -2.27 18.11 -14.81
C VAL A 38 -3.39 17.78 -13.82
N VAL A 39 -4.23 16.79 -14.13
CA VAL A 39 -5.28 16.33 -13.22
C VAL A 39 -4.68 15.73 -11.93
N CYS A 40 -3.58 14.97 -12.01
CA CYS A 40 -2.87 14.45 -10.83
C CYS A 40 -2.34 15.57 -9.95
N VAL A 41 -1.78 16.63 -10.55
CA VAL A 41 -1.35 17.84 -9.82
C VAL A 41 -2.56 18.52 -9.17
N GLY A 42 -3.69 18.63 -9.88
CA GLY A 42 -4.95 19.13 -9.33
C GLY A 42 -5.43 18.33 -8.11
N PHE A 43 -5.45 17.01 -8.19
CA PHE A 43 -5.79 16.14 -7.05
C PHE A 43 -4.79 16.26 -5.89
N PHE A 44 -3.51 16.46 -6.19
CA PHE A 44 -2.49 16.70 -5.18
C PHE A 44 -2.76 17.99 -4.41
N LEU A 45 -3.02 19.09 -5.11
CA LEU A 45 -3.41 20.37 -4.51
C LEU A 45 -4.72 20.24 -3.73
N PHE A 46 -5.69 19.52 -4.28
CA PHE A 46 -6.97 19.23 -3.63
C PHE A 46 -6.79 18.49 -2.30
N THR A 47 -5.75 17.67 -2.15
CA THR A 47 -5.46 16.92 -0.91
C THR A 47 -5.07 17.84 0.27
N PHE A 48 -4.80 19.14 0.03
CA PHE A 48 -4.58 20.12 1.11
C PHE A 48 -5.87 20.82 1.56
N THR A 49 -6.99 20.62 0.86
CA THR A 49 -8.25 21.27 1.20
C THR A 49 -9.02 20.49 2.27
N LYS A 50 -9.83 21.21 3.08
CA LYS A 50 -10.68 20.58 4.10
C LYS A 50 -11.78 19.69 3.49
N LEU A 51 -12.16 19.93 2.23
CA LEU A 51 -13.18 19.16 1.53
C LEU A 51 -12.74 17.72 1.26
N TYR A 52 -11.43 17.50 1.07
CA TYR A 52 -10.85 16.18 0.92
C TYR A 52 -11.10 15.29 2.16
N ALA A 53 -11.00 15.83 3.38
CA ALA A 53 -11.23 15.05 4.60
C ALA A 53 -12.64 14.44 4.66
N ARG A 54 -13.63 15.10 4.05
CA ARG A 54 -15.02 14.62 3.99
C ARG A 54 -15.28 13.65 2.83
N HIS A 55 -14.58 13.79 1.71
CA HIS A 55 -14.85 13.05 0.48
C HIS A 55 -13.67 12.18 -0.01
N TYR A 56 -12.74 11.80 0.87
CA TYR A 56 -11.53 11.08 0.47
C TYR A 56 -11.84 9.76 -0.28
N ALA A 57 -12.87 9.03 0.13
CA ALA A 57 -13.28 7.79 -0.54
C ALA A 57 -13.77 8.03 -1.98
N TRP A 58 -14.60 9.07 -2.19
CA TRP A 58 -15.07 9.47 -3.52
C TRP A 58 -13.93 9.96 -4.41
N THR A 59 -12.97 10.70 -3.83
CA THR A 59 -11.80 11.17 -4.59
C THR A 59 -10.90 10.01 -5.01
N SER A 60 -10.72 9.01 -4.15
CA SER A 60 -9.99 7.78 -4.49
C SER A 60 -10.71 7.00 -5.58
N LEU A 61 -12.03 6.89 -5.51
CA LEU A 61 -12.85 6.24 -6.53
C LEU A 61 -12.73 6.96 -7.87
N ALA A 62 -12.88 8.29 -7.88
CA ALA A 62 -12.77 9.10 -9.08
C ALA A 62 -11.38 8.97 -9.73
N LEU A 63 -10.31 9.01 -8.93
CA LEU A 63 -8.94 8.81 -9.42
C LEU A 63 -8.77 7.43 -10.04
N THR A 64 -9.26 6.37 -9.40
CA THR A 64 -9.23 5.00 -9.94
C THR A 64 -9.96 4.91 -11.29
N LEU A 65 -11.17 5.47 -11.39
CA LEU A 65 -11.92 5.46 -12.65
C LEU A 65 -11.21 6.24 -13.75
N LEU A 66 -10.56 7.36 -13.41
CA LEU A 66 -9.78 8.15 -14.35
C LEU A 66 -8.55 7.37 -14.85
N VAL A 67 -7.86 6.65 -13.95
CA VAL A 67 -6.75 5.74 -14.32
C VAL A 67 -7.25 4.66 -15.28
N PHE A 68 -8.37 4.00 -14.95
CA PHE A 68 -8.95 2.95 -15.82
C PHE A 68 -9.34 3.51 -17.19
N ALA A 69 -9.98 4.68 -17.22
CA ALA A 69 -10.38 5.32 -18.46
C ALA A 69 -9.15 5.66 -19.31
N LEU A 70 -8.09 6.20 -18.71
CA LEU A 70 -6.85 6.51 -19.41
C LEU A 70 -6.19 5.25 -19.99
N THR A 71 -6.04 4.19 -19.19
CA THR A 71 -5.35 2.97 -19.65
C THR A 71 -6.17 2.20 -20.69
N LEU A 72 -7.48 2.10 -20.52
CA LEU A 72 -8.35 1.48 -21.54
C LEU A 72 -8.41 2.32 -22.81
N ALA A 73 -8.44 3.65 -22.72
CA ALA A 73 -8.39 4.52 -23.89
C ALA A 73 -7.03 4.42 -24.62
N ALA A 74 -5.93 4.33 -23.87
CA ALA A 74 -4.60 4.11 -24.45
C ALA A 74 -4.53 2.75 -25.17
N GLN A 75 -5.09 1.68 -24.60
CA GLN A 75 -5.20 0.39 -25.29
C GLN A 75 -6.01 0.53 -26.58
N PHE A 76 -7.18 1.16 -26.52
CA PHE A 76 -8.01 1.39 -27.71
C PHE A 76 -7.25 2.14 -28.81
N GLN A 77 -6.53 3.21 -28.46
CA GLN A 77 -5.78 4.02 -29.41
C GLN A 77 -4.55 3.32 -30.00
N VAL A 78 -3.98 2.36 -29.28
CA VAL A 78 -2.84 1.56 -29.76
C VAL A 78 -3.32 0.40 -30.65
N LEU A 79 -4.43 -0.23 -30.27
CA LEU A 79 -4.97 -1.42 -30.93
C LEU A 79 -5.85 -1.09 -32.15
N THR A 80 -6.43 0.10 -32.23
CA THR A 80 -7.17 0.51 -33.43
C THR A 80 -6.20 0.84 -34.56
N PRO A 81 -6.30 0.20 -35.75
CA PRO A 81 -5.59 0.67 -36.92
C PRO A 81 -6.09 2.07 -37.24
N VAL A 82 -5.19 3.03 -37.45
CA VAL A 82 -5.55 4.29 -38.10
C VAL A 82 -5.96 3.90 -39.51
N SER A 83 -7.24 3.63 -39.71
CA SER A 83 -7.86 3.64 -41.03
C SER A 83 -7.69 5.07 -41.54
N GLY A 84 -6.56 5.29 -42.22
CA GLY A 84 -6.32 6.48 -43.01
C GLY A 84 -7.38 6.54 -44.10
N ARG A 85 -8.44 7.31 -43.83
CA ARG A 85 -9.12 8.11 -44.85
C ARG A 85 -8.07 9.07 -45.42
N GLY A 86 -7.31 8.62 -46.40
CA GLY A 86 -6.25 9.37 -47.06
C GLY A 86 -5.95 8.74 -48.40
N ASP A 87 -6.33 9.47 -49.45
CA ASP A 87 -6.32 9.09 -50.84
C ASP A 87 -5.06 8.36 -51.34
N SER A 88 -5.31 7.52 -52.32
CA SER A 88 -4.35 7.09 -53.33
C SER A 88 -3.37 8.19 -53.73
N SER A 89 -2.12 7.79 -53.98
CA SER A 89 -0.98 8.57 -54.52
C SER A 89 -0.10 9.30 -53.49
N ASN A 90 0.91 8.60 -52.99
CA ASN A 90 2.30 8.81 -53.42
C ASN A 90 3.26 7.97 -52.57
N LEU A 91 4.17 7.26 -53.25
CA LEU A 91 5.27 6.55 -52.63
C LEU A 91 6.19 7.52 -51.88
N THR A 92 6.24 7.40 -50.55
CA THR A 92 7.44 7.77 -49.77
C THR A 92 7.54 6.91 -48.52
N ALA A 93 8.70 6.25 -48.39
CA ALA A 93 9.27 5.60 -47.21
C ALA A 93 8.39 4.60 -46.44
N THR A 94 8.67 3.33 -46.70
CA THR A 94 8.30 2.15 -45.92
C THR A 94 8.58 2.34 -44.42
N ALA A 95 7.59 2.80 -43.66
CA ALA A 95 7.55 2.55 -42.22
C ALA A 95 7.22 1.06 -42.05
N GLN A 96 8.15 0.29 -41.48
CA GLN A 96 7.92 -1.12 -41.17
C GLN A 96 6.70 -1.22 -40.22
N PRO A 97 5.78 -2.18 -40.43
CA PRO A 97 4.62 -2.38 -39.55
C PRO A 97 5.01 -2.67 -38.09
N THR A 98 6.27 -3.04 -37.84
CA THR A 98 6.83 -3.33 -36.50
C THR A 98 7.05 -2.09 -35.63
N ASP A 99 7.11 -0.88 -36.20
CA ASP A 99 7.42 0.35 -35.44
C ASP A 99 6.18 0.95 -34.74
N THR A 100 5.00 0.35 -34.91
CA THR A 100 3.72 0.84 -34.39
C THR A 100 3.01 -0.12 -33.43
N CYS A 101 3.51 -1.34 -33.25
CA CYS A 101 2.87 -2.36 -32.43
C CYS A 101 3.39 -2.31 -30.99
N LEU A 102 2.50 -2.06 -30.02
CA LEU A 102 2.84 -2.23 -28.61
C LEU A 102 2.89 -3.72 -28.27
N SER A 103 3.98 -4.18 -27.65
CA SER A 103 4.13 -5.59 -27.27
C SER A 103 3.04 -6.04 -26.28
N GLN A 104 2.60 -7.30 -26.39
CA GLN A 104 1.65 -7.95 -25.49
C GLN A 104 2.12 -7.94 -24.03
N VAL A 105 3.43 -8.00 -23.78
CA VAL A 105 3.97 -7.82 -22.42
C VAL A 105 3.82 -6.38 -21.92
N GLY A 106 3.92 -5.39 -22.81
CA GLY A 106 3.76 -3.98 -22.47
C GLY A 106 2.32 -3.65 -22.07
N SER A 107 1.34 -4.15 -22.84
CA SER A 107 -0.08 -3.98 -22.50
C SER A 107 -0.43 -4.68 -21.18
N PHE A 108 0.07 -5.90 -20.99
CA PHE A 108 -0.16 -6.65 -19.77
C PHE A 108 0.53 -6.03 -18.54
N SER A 109 1.73 -5.47 -18.71
CA SER A 109 2.45 -4.74 -17.65
C SER A 109 1.66 -3.52 -17.17
N MET A 110 1.06 -2.75 -18.08
CA MET A 110 0.17 -1.64 -17.70
C MET A 110 -1.03 -2.14 -16.88
N CYS A 111 -1.59 -3.30 -17.23
CA CYS A 111 -2.68 -3.91 -16.48
C CYS A 111 -2.28 -4.30 -15.06
N ILE A 112 -1.13 -4.99 -14.91
CA ILE A 112 -0.58 -5.35 -13.58
C ILE A 112 -0.35 -4.11 -12.74
N GLU A 113 0.28 -3.07 -13.29
CA GLU A 113 0.57 -1.82 -12.60
C GLU A 113 -0.71 -1.20 -12.02
N VAL A 114 -1.76 -1.10 -12.85
CA VAL A 114 -3.07 -0.55 -12.44
C VAL A 114 -3.73 -1.41 -11.35
N LEU A 115 -3.73 -2.74 -11.50
CA LEU A 115 -4.35 -3.66 -10.52
C LEU A 115 -3.61 -3.63 -9.17
N PHE A 116 -2.28 -3.58 -9.17
CA PHE A 116 -1.53 -3.47 -7.92
C PHE A 116 -1.70 -2.10 -7.26
N LEU A 117 -1.74 -1.01 -8.03
CA LEU A 117 -2.07 0.30 -7.47
C LEU A 117 -3.45 0.31 -6.80
N LEU A 118 -4.44 -0.33 -7.42
CA LEU A 118 -5.78 -0.48 -6.87
C LEU A 118 -5.77 -1.23 -5.53
N TYR A 119 -5.09 -2.37 -5.45
CA TYR A 119 -5.12 -3.21 -4.24
C TYR A 119 -4.18 -2.75 -3.13
N THR A 120 -3.09 -2.05 -3.44
CA THR A 120 -2.07 -1.71 -2.44
C THR A 120 -2.14 -0.27 -1.96
N VAL A 121 -2.52 0.67 -2.83
CA VAL A 121 -2.38 2.11 -2.56
C VAL A 121 -3.73 2.82 -2.48
N MET A 122 -4.71 2.42 -3.28
CA MET A 122 -6.04 3.02 -3.24
C MET A 122 -6.79 2.54 -1.99
N HIS A 123 -7.14 3.47 -1.10
CA HIS A 123 -7.84 3.20 0.15
C HIS A 123 -9.35 2.95 -0.07
N LEU A 124 -9.69 2.01 -0.94
CA LEU A 124 -11.06 1.55 -1.19
C LEU A 124 -11.38 0.33 -0.32
N PRO A 125 -12.65 0.11 0.06
CA PRO A 125 -13.03 -1.11 0.75
C PRO A 125 -12.87 -2.33 -0.16
N LEU A 126 -12.58 -3.50 0.43
CA LEU A 126 -12.21 -4.72 -0.30
C LEU A 126 -13.21 -5.10 -1.40
N TYR A 127 -14.51 -5.04 -1.10
CA TYR A 127 -15.56 -5.38 -2.06
C TYR A 127 -15.50 -4.47 -3.30
N LEU A 128 -15.29 -3.17 -3.11
CA LEU A 128 -15.27 -2.21 -4.20
C LEU A 128 -13.99 -2.34 -5.02
N SER A 129 -12.84 -2.51 -4.37
CA SER A 129 -11.57 -2.79 -5.08
C SER A 129 -11.63 -4.10 -5.86
N LEU A 130 -12.28 -5.13 -5.32
CA LEU A 130 -12.42 -6.42 -6.01
C LEU A 130 -13.36 -6.29 -7.22
N CYS A 131 -14.53 -5.69 -7.04
CA CYS A 131 -15.48 -5.46 -8.12
C CYS A 131 -14.87 -4.61 -9.24
N LEU A 132 -14.23 -3.48 -8.89
CA LEU A 132 -13.55 -2.62 -9.85
C LEU A 132 -12.40 -3.33 -10.56
N GLY A 133 -11.59 -4.10 -9.82
CA GLY A 133 -10.48 -4.86 -10.38
C GLY A 133 -10.95 -5.92 -11.37
N VAL A 134 -11.94 -6.74 -11.00
CA VAL A 134 -12.49 -7.77 -11.90
C VAL A 134 -13.14 -7.14 -13.13
N ALA A 135 -13.93 -6.07 -12.95
CA ALA A 135 -14.53 -5.36 -14.07
C ALA A 135 -13.47 -4.79 -15.02
N TYR A 136 -12.39 -4.21 -14.50
CA TYR A 136 -11.27 -3.72 -15.29
C TYR A 136 -10.57 -4.84 -16.07
N SER A 137 -10.28 -5.98 -15.44
CA SER A 137 -9.63 -7.12 -16.11
C SER A 137 -10.49 -7.69 -17.23
N VAL A 138 -11.81 -7.81 -17.02
CA VAL A 138 -12.75 -8.24 -18.06
C VAL A 138 -12.78 -7.23 -19.20
N LEU A 139 -12.93 -5.94 -18.91
CA LEU A 139 -12.91 -4.89 -19.93
C LEU A 139 -11.60 -4.89 -20.73
N PHE A 140 -10.48 -5.03 -20.04
CA PHE A 140 -9.15 -5.10 -20.65
C PHE A 140 -9.03 -6.27 -21.64
N GLU A 141 -9.45 -7.47 -21.26
CA GLU A 141 -9.43 -8.62 -22.19
C GLU A 141 -10.45 -8.48 -23.33
N THR A 142 -11.65 -7.95 -23.05
CA THR A 142 -12.64 -7.73 -24.12
C THR A 142 -12.15 -6.73 -25.17
N PHE A 143 -11.47 -5.66 -24.74
CA PHE A 143 -10.85 -4.69 -25.65
C PHE A 143 -9.66 -5.30 -26.37
N GLY A 144 -8.83 -6.08 -25.68
CA GLY A 144 -7.72 -6.81 -26.27
C GLY A 144 -8.14 -7.82 -27.33
N TYR A 145 -9.31 -8.46 -27.17
CA TYR A 145 -9.87 -9.39 -28.13
C TYR A 145 -10.55 -8.68 -29.31
N HIS A 146 -11.41 -7.69 -29.03
CA HIS A 146 -12.22 -7.02 -30.07
C HIS A 146 -11.40 -6.10 -30.97
N PHE A 147 -10.36 -5.46 -30.44
CA PHE A 147 -9.51 -4.52 -31.18
C PHE A 147 -8.16 -5.12 -31.56
N ARG A 148 -8.02 -6.45 -31.58
CA ARG A 148 -6.76 -7.07 -31.94
C ARG A 148 -6.35 -6.68 -33.37
N ASP A 149 -5.15 -6.12 -33.52
CA ASP A 149 -4.56 -5.88 -34.83
C ASP A 149 -3.90 -7.17 -35.33
N GLU A 150 -4.51 -7.80 -36.34
CA GLU A 150 -4.00 -9.03 -36.96
C GLU A 150 -2.63 -8.84 -37.63
N ALA A 151 -2.23 -7.59 -37.96
CA ALA A 151 -0.90 -7.31 -38.48
C ALA A 151 0.19 -7.38 -37.40
N CYS A 152 -0.15 -7.02 -36.15
CA CYS A 152 0.77 -7.08 -35.01
C CYS A 152 0.71 -8.43 -34.28
N PHE A 153 -0.48 -9.04 -34.19
CA PHE A 153 -0.75 -10.24 -33.41
C PHE A 153 -1.64 -11.19 -34.21
N PRO A 154 -1.05 -12.08 -35.04
CA PRO A 154 -1.82 -13.01 -35.83
C PRO A 154 -2.60 -13.98 -34.93
N SER A 155 -3.86 -14.26 -35.29
CA SER A 155 -4.68 -15.20 -34.54
C SER A 155 -4.01 -16.57 -34.42
N PRO A 156 -3.90 -17.14 -33.20
CA PRO A 156 -3.66 -18.57 -33.06
C PRO A 156 -4.79 -19.34 -33.74
N GLY A 157 -4.49 -20.51 -34.30
CA GLY A 157 -5.51 -21.42 -34.84
C GLY A 157 -6.58 -21.75 -33.79
N ALA A 158 -7.77 -22.20 -34.21
CA ALA A 158 -8.95 -22.37 -33.35
C ALA A 158 -8.68 -23.20 -32.07
N GLY A 159 -7.77 -24.18 -32.12
CA GLY A 159 -7.37 -25.02 -30.97
C GLY A 159 -6.24 -24.44 -30.09
N ALA A 160 -5.65 -23.30 -30.42
CA ALA A 160 -4.67 -22.61 -29.59
C ALA A 160 -5.27 -21.39 -28.87
N LEU A 161 -6.37 -20.84 -29.40
CA LEU A 161 -7.06 -19.68 -28.85
C LEU A 161 -7.62 -19.94 -27.44
N HIS A 162 -8.22 -21.12 -27.19
CA HIS A 162 -8.76 -21.45 -25.87
C HIS A 162 -7.67 -21.62 -24.81
N TRP A 163 -6.49 -22.14 -25.18
CA TRP A 163 -5.33 -22.22 -24.29
C TRP A 163 -4.71 -20.87 -24.00
N GLU A 164 -4.65 -19.98 -24.99
CA GLU A 164 -4.22 -18.61 -24.75
C GLU A 164 -5.19 -17.89 -23.80
N LEU A 165 -6.49 -17.96 -24.06
CA LEU A 165 -7.51 -17.31 -23.21
C LEU A 165 -7.49 -17.88 -21.78
N LEU A 166 -7.35 -19.19 -21.63
CA LEU A 166 -7.22 -19.82 -20.32
C LEU A 166 -5.97 -19.34 -19.59
N SER A 167 -4.83 -19.24 -20.28
CA SER A 167 -3.58 -18.77 -19.67
C SER A 167 -3.69 -17.32 -19.17
N ARG A 168 -4.33 -16.44 -19.95
CA ARG A 168 -4.59 -15.04 -19.56
C ARG A 168 -5.56 -14.97 -18.37
N ALA A 169 -6.65 -15.73 -18.40
CA ALA A 169 -7.61 -15.79 -17.31
C ALA A 169 -6.96 -16.28 -16.00
N LEU A 170 -6.11 -17.30 -16.07
CA LEU A 170 -5.32 -17.77 -14.93
C LEU A 170 -4.37 -16.68 -14.41
N LEU A 171 -3.71 -15.95 -15.31
CA LEU A 171 -2.77 -14.89 -14.94
C LEU A 171 -3.47 -13.74 -14.21
N HIS A 172 -4.63 -13.29 -14.70
CA HIS A 172 -5.50 -12.34 -14.00
C HIS A 172 -5.96 -12.88 -12.64
N GLY A 173 -6.39 -14.14 -12.59
CA GLY A 173 -6.78 -14.81 -11.36
C GLY A 173 -5.66 -14.79 -10.31
N CYS A 174 -4.43 -15.11 -10.71
CA CYS A 174 -3.25 -15.04 -9.85
C CYS A 174 -2.97 -13.61 -9.36
N ILE A 175 -3.06 -12.61 -10.22
CA ILE A 175 -2.84 -11.21 -9.85
C ILE A 175 -3.90 -10.73 -8.84
N HIS A 176 -5.17 -11.07 -9.05
CA HIS A 176 -6.24 -10.76 -8.11
C HIS A 176 -6.04 -11.47 -6.76
N ALA A 177 -5.64 -12.75 -6.77
CA ALA A 177 -5.35 -13.49 -5.55
C ALA A 177 -4.20 -12.84 -4.75
N ILE A 178 -3.10 -12.48 -5.42
CA ILE A 178 -1.98 -11.77 -4.80
C ILE A 178 -2.42 -10.39 -4.29
N GLY A 179 -3.19 -9.64 -5.09
CA GLY A 179 -3.70 -8.33 -4.72
C GLY A 179 -4.59 -8.37 -3.48
N VAL A 180 -5.54 -9.31 -3.42
CA VAL A 180 -6.41 -9.53 -2.26
C VAL A 180 -5.59 -9.94 -1.02
N HIS A 181 -4.62 -10.84 -1.19
CA HIS A 181 -3.73 -11.23 -0.10
C HIS A 181 -2.96 -10.03 0.47
N LEU A 182 -2.35 -9.19 -0.38
CA LEU A 182 -1.65 -7.97 0.03
C LEU A 182 -2.58 -6.99 0.74
N PHE A 183 -3.80 -6.80 0.22
CA PHE A 183 -4.80 -5.93 0.83
C PHE A 183 -5.15 -6.38 2.25
N ILE A 184 -5.47 -7.67 2.43
CA ILE A 184 -5.83 -8.24 3.73
C ILE A 184 -4.64 -8.10 4.69
N MET A 185 -3.43 -8.48 4.27
CA MET A 185 -2.22 -8.40 5.09
C MET A 185 -1.90 -6.97 5.55
N SER A 186 -2.15 -5.97 4.70
CA SER A 186 -2.00 -4.56 5.05
C SER A 186 -3.02 -4.12 6.11
N GLN A 187 -4.30 -4.50 5.94
CA GLN A 187 -5.37 -4.10 6.85
C GLN A 187 -5.25 -4.75 8.23
N VAL A 188 -4.94 -6.04 8.30
CA VAL A 188 -4.76 -6.73 9.59
C VAL A 188 -3.58 -6.16 10.37
N ARG A 189 -2.50 -5.78 9.67
CA ARG A 189 -1.35 -5.11 10.28
C ARG A 189 -1.77 -3.76 10.89
N SER A 190 -2.46 -2.92 10.12
CA SER A 190 -2.94 -1.61 10.58
C SER A 190 -3.83 -1.71 11.82
N ARG A 191 -4.80 -2.63 11.81
CA ARG A 191 -5.69 -2.87 12.95
C ARG A 191 -4.95 -3.42 14.17
N SER A 192 -4.03 -4.36 13.97
CA SER A 192 -3.21 -4.90 15.05
C SER A 192 -2.31 -3.83 15.67
N THR A 193 -1.68 -2.97 14.86
CA THR A 193 -0.87 -1.86 15.37
C THR A 193 -1.70 -0.85 16.15
N PHE A 194 -2.90 -0.52 15.66
CA PHE A 194 -3.81 0.39 16.39
C PHE A 194 -4.22 -0.19 17.74
N LEU A 195 -4.60 -1.47 17.78
CA LEU A 195 -4.98 -2.13 19.03
C LEU A 195 -3.81 -2.20 20.03
N LYS A 196 -2.61 -2.54 19.57
CA LYS A 196 -1.41 -2.58 20.42
C LYS A 196 -1.06 -1.21 21.00
N VAL A 197 -1.11 -0.16 20.17
CA VAL A 197 -0.87 1.21 20.63
C VAL A 197 -1.96 1.66 21.60
N GLY A 198 -3.23 1.36 21.31
CA GLY A 198 -4.36 1.67 22.19
C GLY A 198 -4.26 1.00 23.56
N GLN A 199 -3.91 -0.29 23.60
CA GLN A 199 -3.68 -1.03 24.84
C GLN A 199 -2.52 -0.46 25.65
N SER A 200 -1.42 -0.10 24.99
CA SER A 200 -0.28 0.52 25.66
C SER A 200 -0.65 1.84 26.33
N ILE A 201 -1.48 2.67 25.67
CA ILE A 201 -1.91 3.96 26.23
C ILE A 201 -2.90 3.74 27.38
N MET A 202 -3.87 2.85 27.21
CA MET A 202 -4.87 2.53 28.23
C MET A 202 -4.20 1.98 29.49
N HIS A 203 -3.30 1.01 29.35
CA HIS A 203 -2.55 0.47 30.48
C HIS A 203 -1.67 1.53 31.15
N GLY A 204 -1.08 2.44 30.37
CA GLY A 204 -0.35 3.58 30.93
C GLY A 204 -1.24 4.48 31.81
N LYS A 205 -2.44 4.81 31.36
CA LYS A 205 -3.41 5.63 32.12
C LYS A 205 -3.92 4.90 33.36
N ASP A 206 -4.20 3.61 33.25
CA ASP A 206 -4.64 2.80 34.39
C ASP A 206 -3.56 2.74 35.47
N LEU A 207 -2.29 2.59 35.08
CA LEU A 207 -1.15 2.66 36.00
C LEU A 207 -1.01 4.03 36.67
N GLU A 208 -1.24 5.13 35.95
CA GLU A 208 -1.25 6.48 36.55
C GLU A 208 -2.34 6.61 37.62
N VAL A 209 -3.55 6.12 37.35
CA VAL A 209 -4.68 6.16 38.29
C VAL A 209 -4.43 5.25 39.50
N GLU A 210 -3.93 4.03 39.27
CA GLU A 210 -3.60 3.08 40.33
C GLU A 210 -2.46 3.61 41.22
N LYS A 211 -1.44 4.25 40.63
CA LYS A 211 -0.36 4.92 41.39
C LYS A 211 -0.93 6.02 42.29
N ALA A 212 -1.79 6.88 41.76
CA ALA A 212 -2.41 7.95 42.54
C ALA A 212 -3.33 7.41 43.66
N LEU A 213 -4.06 6.33 43.39
CA LEU A 213 -4.89 5.66 44.40
C LEU A 213 -4.03 5.07 45.52
N LYS A 214 -2.94 4.37 45.16
CA LYS A 214 -1.99 3.80 46.12
C LYS A 214 -1.32 4.88 46.97
N GLU A 215 -0.92 5.99 46.37
CA GLU A 215 -0.35 7.15 47.05
C GLU A 215 -1.33 7.71 48.09
N ARG A 216 -2.59 7.93 47.73
CA ARG A 216 -3.62 8.39 48.68
C ARG A 216 -3.87 7.42 49.82
N MET A 217 -3.83 6.11 49.54
CA MET A 217 -4.01 5.08 50.57
C MET A 217 -2.84 5.05 51.56
N ILE A 218 -1.61 5.27 51.10
CA ILE A 218 -0.44 5.35 51.99
C ILE A 218 -0.55 6.57 52.91
N HIS A 219 -0.92 7.73 52.35
CA HIS A 219 -1.08 8.95 53.13
C HIS A 219 -2.27 8.94 54.10
N SER A 220 -3.24 8.01 53.95
CA SER A 220 -4.35 7.89 54.91
C SER A 220 -4.02 7.02 56.11
N VAL A 221 -3.07 6.08 55.98
CA VAL A 221 -2.71 5.12 57.03
C VAL A 221 -1.40 5.49 57.74
N MET A 222 -0.50 6.22 57.07
CA MET A 222 0.84 6.49 57.59
C MET A 222 1.19 7.98 57.60
N PRO A 223 1.90 8.48 58.64
CA PRO A 223 2.38 9.86 58.70
C PRO A 223 3.33 10.22 57.55
N ARG A 224 3.26 11.48 57.10
CA ARG A 224 3.92 11.98 55.87
C ARG A 224 5.42 11.66 55.78
N ILE A 225 6.17 11.83 56.88
CA ILE A 225 7.62 11.62 56.90
C ILE A 225 8.01 10.20 56.50
N ILE A 226 7.27 9.19 56.97
CA ILE A 226 7.55 7.78 56.65
C ILE A 226 6.99 7.44 55.26
N ALA A 227 5.86 8.04 54.87
CA ALA A 227 5.21 7.82 53.58
C ALA A 227 6.08 8.29 52.42
N ASP A 228 6.64 9.48 52.55
CA ASP A 228 7.50 10.10 51.54
C ASP A 228 8.82 9.32 51.39
N ASP A 229 9.39 8.80 52.50
CA ASP A 229 10.59 7.93 52.47
C ASP A 229 10.31 6.61 51.74
N LEU A 230 9.13 6.00 51.96
CA LEU A 230 8.72 4.77 51.28
C LEU A 230 8.45 4.98 49.78
N MET A 231 7.80 6.07 49.39
CA MET A 231 7.53 6.35 47.97
C MET A 231 8.84 6.62 47.21
N LYS A 232 9.76 7.36 47.82
CA LYS A 232 11.09 7.61 47.26
C LYS A 232 11.90 6.33 47.08
N GLN A 233 11.87 5.43 48.07
CA GLN A 233 12.55 4.14 47.95
C GLN A 233 11.98 3.27 46.82
N GLY A 234 10.65 3.29 46.62
CA GLY A 234 9.99 2.58 45.54
C GLY A 234 10.35 3.08 44.14
N ASP A 235 10.46 4.40 43.98
CA ASP A 235 10.87 5.01 42.69
C ASP A 235 12.34 4.65 42.36
N GLU A 236 13.26 4.71 43.32
CA GLU A 236 14.69 4.36 43.13
C GLU A 236 14.93 2.86 42.84
N GLU A 237 14.15 1.94 43.43
CA GLU A 237 14.19 0.52 43.07
C GLU A 237 13.63 0.28 41.66
N SER A 238 12.58 1.00 41.27
CA SER A 238 12.00 0.91 39.93
C SER A 238 12.99 1.38 38.86
N GLU A 239 13.70 2.50 39.07
CA GLU A 239 14.72 2.99 38.14
C GLU A 239 15.92 2.04 38.03
N ASN A 240 16.36 1.47 39.16
CA ASN A 240 17.41 0.46 39.17
C ASN A 240 17.00 -0.84 38.44
N SER A 241 15.72 -1.21 38.48
CA SER A 241 15.21 -2.39 37.75
C SER A 241 15.22 -2.18 36.22
N VAL A 242 14.83 -0.99 35.76
CA VAL A 242 14.87 -0.60 34.33
C VAL A 242 16.32 -0.57 33.83
N LYS A 243 17.25 -0.04 34.65
CA LYS A 243 18.68 0.03 34.32
C LYS A 243 19.33 -1.35 34.25
N ARG A 244 18.94 -2.29 35.12
CA ARG A 244 19.43 -3.69 35.09
C ARG A 244 18.98 -4.45 33.85
N HIS A 245 17.77 -4.19 33.35
CA HIS A 245 17.29 -4.86 32.13
C HIS A 245 17.98 -4.38 30.85
N ALA A 246 18.54 -3.17 30.82
CA ALA A 246 19.32 -2.68 29.69
C ALA A 246 20.76 -3.25 29.60
N THR A 247 21.28 -3.87 30.67
CA THR A 247 22.71 -4.26 30.75
C THR A 247 22.98 -5.75 31.02
N SER A 248 21.99 -6.64 31.06
CA SER A 248 22.26 -8.05 31.38
C SER A 248 22.57 -8.91 30.14
N SER A 249 23.85 -8.94 29.75
CA SER A 249 24.43 -10.06 28.99
C SER A 249 24.61 -11.27 29.92
N PRO A 250 24.28 -12.51 29.51
CA PRO A 250 24.30 -13.65 30.43
C PRO A 250 25.71 -14.23 30.52
N LYS A 251 26.39 -14.06 31.66
CA LYS A 251 27.63 -14.83 31.92
C LYS A 251 27.75 -15.32 33.35
N ASN A 252 27.92 -16.65 33.43
CA ASN A 252 28.42 -17.46 34.53
C ASN A 252 27.51 -17.73 35.74
N ARG A 253 26.71 -18.79 35.59
CA ARG A 253 26.45 -19.76 36.67
C ARG A 253 27.78 -20.34 37.17
N LYS A 254 28.21 -19.98 38.38
CA LYS A 254 29.11 -20.84 39.18
C LYS A 254 28.72 -20.84 40.66
N LYS A 255 28.45 -22.08 41.10
CA LYS A 255 28.56 -22.66 42.46
C LYS A 255 27.65 -22.14 43.59
N LYS A 256 26.71 -23.02 43.95
CA LYS A 256 26.17 -23.23 45.31
C LYS A 256 27.30 -23.10 46.35
N SER A 257 27.11 -22.22 47.34
CA SER A 257 27.68 -22.39 48.66
C SER A 257 26.56 -22.70 49.65
N SER A 258 26.70 -23.88 50.26
CA SER A 258 26.23 -24.28 51.59
C SER A 258 25.19 -23.41 52.29
N ILE A 259 24.08 -24.07 52.65
CA ILE A 259 23.14 -23.73 53.71
C ILE A 259 23.93 -23.31 54.96
N GLN A 260 24.16 -22.01 55.14
CA GLN A 260 24.36 -21.45 56.46
C GLN A 260 22.96 -21.25 57.04
N LYS A 261 22.73 -21.75 58.26
CA LYS A 261 21.54 -21.49 59.05
C LYS A 261 21.31 -19.98 59.06
N ALA A 262 20.41 -19.49 58.21
CA ALA A 262 20.04 -18.09 58.24
C ALA A 262 19.38 -17.86 59.61
N PRO A 263 19.92 -16.99 60.48
CA PRO A 263 19.19 -16.58 61.67
C PRO A 263 17.83 -16.05 61.18
N ILE A 264 16.76 -16.29 61.95
CA ILE A 264 15.41 -15.80 61.60
C ILE A 264 15.54 -14.29 61.37
N ALA A 265 15.62 -13.90 60.10
CA ALA A 265 15.86 -12.52 59.73
C ALA A 265 14.57 -11.80 60.10
N PHE A 266 14.63 -11.00 61.17
CA PHE A 266 13.50 -10.20 61.60
C PHE A 266 12.99 -9.42 60.40
N ARG A 267 11.67 -9.41 60.22
CA ARG A 267 11.07 -8.59 59.17
C ARG A 267 11.47 -7.14 59.48
N PRO A 268 12.03 -6.40 58.52
CA PRO A 268 12.40 -5.02 58.76
C PRO A 268 11.15 -4.22 59.11
N PHE A 269 11.19 -3.50 60.22
CA PHE A 269 10.17 -2.54 60.63
C PHE A 269 10.87 -1.25 61.07
N LYS A 270 10.26 -0.09 60.78
CA LYS A 270 10.77 1.21 61.20
C LYS A 270 10.12 1.55 62.54
N MET A 271 10.94 1.78 63.56
CA MET A 271 10.52 2.22 64.88
C MET A 271 11.50 3.33 65.29
N GLN A 272 10.99 4.54 65.48
CA GLN A 272 11.74 5.69 65.99
C GLN A 272 11.34 5.94 67.44
#